data_AF-A2BJ30-F1
#
_entry.id   AF-A2BJ30-F1
#
_cell.length_a   1.000
_cell.length_b   1.000
_cell.length_c   1.000
_cell.angle_alpha   90.00
_cell.angle_beta   90.00
_cell.angle_gamma   90.00
#
_symmetry.space_group_name_H-M   'P 1'
#
loop_
_entity.id
_entity.type
_entity.pdbx_description
1 polymer ?
#
loop_
_entity_poly.entity_id
_entity_poly.type
_entity_poly.pdbx_seq_one_letter_code
_entity_poly.pdbx_strand_id
1 'polypeptide(L)'
;MEILERARREIPNISPSTVYNNLQLLEKLGFIKSFSIHGGTRYDNVHTHVNVVCIDTGKVFDLDDVGAAEGLARVLESKLPGARVENIVVYARCS
;
A
#
# COMPACT_ATOMS: atom_id res chain seq x y z
N MET A 1 -7.26 5.64 -10.50
CA MET A 1 -7.17 5.56 -11.98
C MET A 1 -5.75 5.34 -12.50
N GLU A 2 -4.69 5.59 -11.73
CA GLU A 2 -3.30 5.48 -12.22
C GLU A 2 -2.95 4.11 -12.84
N ILE A 3 -3.30 2.99 -12.17
CA ILE A 3 -2.98 1.64 -12.65
C ILE A 3 -3.65 1.35 -14.00
N LEU A 4 -4.91 1.74 -14.18
CA LEU A 4 -5.63 1.59 -15.44
C LEU A 4 -4.96 2.37 -16.57
N GLU A 5 -4.59 3.62 -16.32
CA GLU A 5 -3.92 4.47 -17.32
C GLU A 5 -2.54 3.94 -17.69
N ARG A 6 -1.78 3.40 -16.73
CA ARG A 6 -0.51 2.72 -17.02
C ARG A 6 -0.73 1.44 -17.83
N ALA A 7 -1.71 0.61 -17.46
CA ALA A 7 -2.03 -0.63 -18.18
C ALA A 7 -2.44 -0.36 -19.64
N ARG A 8 -3.18 0.73 -19.90
CA ARG A 8 -3.57 1.14 -21.26
C ARG A 8 -2.40 1.56 -22.15
N ARG A 9 -1.26 1.94 -21.60
CA ARG A 9 -0.06 2.23 -22.42
C ARG A 9 0.47 0.97 -23.09
N GLU A 10 0.37 -0.17 -22.41
CA GLU A 10 0.82 -1.47 -22.91
C GLU A 10 -0.30 -2.25 -23.62
N ILE A 11 -1.54 -2.12 -23.13
CA ILE A 11 -2.72 -2.82 -23.64
C ILE A 11 -3.85 -1.79 -23.87
N PRO A 12 -3.86 -1.08 -25.01
CA PRO A 12 -4.75 0.08 -25.23
C PRO A 12 -6.24 -0.17 -25.01
N ASN A 13 -6.71 -1.39 -25.30
CA ASN A 13 -8.13 -1.76 -25.24
C ASN A 13 -8.51 -2.48 -23.93
N ILE A 14 -7.64 -2.51 -22.92
CA ILE A 14 -7.96 -3.18 -21.65
C ILE A 14 -9.12 -2.46 -20.95
N SER A 15 -10.12 -3.25 -20.53
CA SER A 15 -11.26 -2.71 -19.81
C SER A 15 -10.90 -2.40 -18.35
N PRO A 16 -11.54 -1.40 -17.72
CA PRO A 16 -11.40 -1.17 -16.28
C PRO A 16 -11.71 -2.43 -15.46
N SER A 17 -12.77 -3.16 -15.80
CA SER A 17 -13.18 -4.39 -15.12
C SER A 17 -12.07 -5.45 -15.16
N THR A 18 -11.39 -5.62 -16.30
CA THR A 18 -10.26 -6.54 -16.42
C THR A 18 -9.12 -6.16 -15.47
N VAL A 19 -8.76 -4.88 -15.38
CA VAL A 19 -7.70 -4.42 -14.47
C VAL A 19 -8.09 -4.68 -13.02
N TYR A 20 -9.28 -4.26 -12.59
CA TYR A 20 -9.69 -4.41 -11.20
C TYR A 20 -9.92 -5.87 -10.77
N ASN A 21 -10.46 -6.72 -11.66
CA ASN A 21 -10.58 -8.15 -11.37
C ASN A 21 -9.21 -8.81 -11.19
N ASN A 22 -8.21 -8.42 -11.97
CA ASN A 22 -6.84 -8.92 -11.80
C ASN A 22 -6.20 -8.41 -10.51
N LEU A 23 -6.38 -7.14 -10.14
CA LEU A 23 -5.88 -6.62 -8.87
C LEU A 23 -6.50 -7.36 -7.67
N GLN A 24 -7.80 -7.60 -7.70
CA GLN A 24 -8.49 -8.42 -6.68
C GLN A 24 -7.98 -9.86 -6.64
N LEU A 25 -7.69 -10.46 -7.80
CA LEU A 25 -7.12 -11.80 -7.87
C LEU A 25 -5.71 -11.83 -7.28
N LEU A 26 -4.85 -10.87 -7.63
CA LEU A 26 -3.49 -10.76 -7.09
C LEU A 26 -3.49 -10.56 -5.57
N GLU A 27 -4.41 -9.74 -5.06
CA GLU A 27 -4.58 -9.54 -3.62
C GLU A 27 -5.04 -10.83 -2.93
N LYS A 28 -6.06 -11.51 -3.48
CA LYS A 28 -6.55 -12.80 -2.97
C LYS A 28 -5.46 -13.87 -2.94
N LEU A 29 -4.57 -13.86 -3.93
CA LEU A 29 -3.43 -14.78 -4.03
C LEU A 29 -2.25 -14.36 -3.12
N GLY A 30 -2.31 -13.20 -2.47
CA GLY A 30 -1.26 -12.71 -1.59
C GLY A 30 -0.02 -12.21 -2.33
N PHE A 31 -0.16 -11.74 -3.58
CA PHE A 31 0.94 -11.08 -4.31
C PHE A 31 1.04 -9.59 -4.04
N ILE A 32 -0.09 -8.97 -3.67
CA ILE A 32 -0.19 -7.56 -3.30
C ILE A 32 -1.11 -7.45 -2.09
N LYS A 33 -1.04 -6.33 -1.38
CA LYS A 33 -2.03 -5.93 -0.39
C LYS A 33 -2.70 -4.64 -0.82
N SER A 34 -3.85 -4.31 -0.25
CA SER A 34 -4.46 -3.00 -0.44
C SER A 34 -4.83 -2.32 0.87
N PHE A 35 -4.87 -0.99 0.84
CA PHE A 35 -5.36 -0.17 1.94
C PHE A 35 -5.95 1.14 1.43
N SER A 36 -6.83 1.74 2.23
CA SER A 36 -7.53 2.98 1.88
C SER A 36 -6.80 4.19 2.42
N ILE A 37 -6.43 5.14 1.55
CA ILE A 37 -5.92 6.46 1.92
C ILE A 37 -6.76 7.52 1.21
N HIS A 38 -7.26 8.53 1.95
CA HIS A 38 -8.04 9.65 1.41
C HIS A 38 -9.22 9.20 0.52
N GLY A 39 -9.89 8.10 0.87
CA GLY A 39 -11.03 7.55 0.11
C GLY A 39 -10.66 6.79 -1.16
N GLY A 40 -9.36 6.66 -1.50
CA GLY A 40 -8.87 5.85 -2.60
C GLY A 40 -8.20 4.56 -2.14
N THR A 41 -8.38 3.47 -2.89
CA THR A 41 -7.65 2.21 -2.68
C THR A 41 -6.25 2.30 -3.27
N ARG A 42 -5.25 2.02 -2.44
CA ARG A 42 -3.85 1.85 -2.83
C ARG A 42 -3.52 0.37 -2.83
N TYR A 43 -2.80 -0.08 -3.84
CA TYR A 43 -2.23 -1.43 -3.90
C TYR A 43 -0.73 -1.33 -3.65
N ASP A 44 -0.21 -2.29 -2.90
CA ASP A 44 1.10 -2.20 -2.29
C ASP A 44 1.79 -3.58 -2.17
N ASN A 45 3.08 -3.58 -1.88
CA ASN A 45 3.90 -4.77 -1.66
C ASN A 45 3.49 -5.49 -0.36
N VAL A 46 3.48 -6.81 -0.38
CA VAL A 46 3.22 -7.65 0.79
C VAL A 46 4.27 -7.51 1.89
N HIS A 47 5.48 -7.06 1.57
CA HIS A 47 6.52 -6.85 2.56
C HIS A 47 6.22 -5.64 3.47
N THR A 48 6.49 -5.80 4.75
CA THR A 48 6.32 -4.73 5.75
C THR A 48 7.33 -3.62 5.51
N HIS A 49 6.81 -2.43 5.23
CA HIS A 49 7.57 -1.18 5.10
C HIS A 49 6.71 -0.04 5.65
N VAL A 50 7.32 1.13 5.81
CA VAL A 50 6.60 2.32 6.31
C VAL A 50 6.12 3.16 5.13
N ASN A 51 4.82 3.34 5.02
CA ASN A 51 4.19 4.24 4.07
C ASN A 51 4.09 5.64 4.69
N VAL A 52 4.76 6.65 4.12
CA VAL A 52 4.71 8.04 4.59
C VAL A 52 3.74 8.85 3.73
N VAL A 53 2.63 9.27 4.32
CA VAL A 53 1.64 10.15 3.68
C VAL A 53 1.95 11.60 4.01
N CYS A 54 2.23 12.38 2.97
CA CYS A 54 2.42 13.81 3.09
C CYS A 54 1.09 14.55 3.18
N ILE A 55 0.78 15.17 4.32
CA ILE A 55 -0.52 15.83 4.49
C ILE A 55 -0.66 17.09 3.62
N ASP A 56 0.45 17.74 3.27
CA ASP A 56 0.45 18.97 2.48
C ASP A 56 0.24 18.71 0.98
N THR A 57 0.65 17.54 0.49
CA THR A 57 0.60 17.21 -0.95
C THR A 57 -0.26 15.99 -1.30
N GLY A 58 -0.65 15.18 -0.31
CA GLY A 58 -1.32 13.89 -0.51
C GLY A 58 -0.43 12.81 -1.15
N LYS A 59 0.86 13.08 -1.38
CA LYS A 59 1.82 12.11 -1.89
C LYS A 59 2.13 11.05 -0.84
N VAL A 60 2.40 9.84 -1.30
CA VAL A 60 2.85 8.73 -0.45
C VAL A 60 4.24 8.33 -0.88
N PHE A 61 5.11 8.12 0.09
CA PHE A 61 6.48 7.70 -0.09
C PHE A 61 6.71 6.41 0.68
N ASP A 62 7.40 5.46 0.05
CA ASP A 62 7.79 4.23 0.71
C ASP A 62 9.14 4.47 1.37
N LEU A 63 9.20 4.26 2.68
CA LEU A 63 10.45 4.19 3.41
C LEU A 63 10.87 2.72 3.48
N ASP A 64 11.73 2.34 2.54
CA ASP A 64 12.30 0.98 2.42
C ASP A 64 13.37 0.69 3.49
N ASP A 65 13.10 1.08 4.74
CA ASP A 65 13.88 0.67 5.91
C ASP A 65 13.17 -0.47 6.62
N VAL A 66 13.52 -1.68 6.19
CA VAL A 66 12.98 -2.93 6.76
C VAL A 66 13.24 -3.02 8.26
N GLY A 67 14.40 -2.56 8.72
CA GLY A 67 14.77 -2.59 10.14
C GLY A 67 13.86 -1.69 10.99
N ALA A 68 13.59 -0.49 10.52
CA ALA A 68 12.66 0.43 11.17
C ALA A 68 11.24 -0.13 11.20
N ALA A 69 10.77 -0.68 10.07
CA ALA A 69 9.42 -1.22 9.94
C ALA A 69 9.21 -2.44 10.86
N GLU A 70 10.15 -3.40 10.86
CA GLU A 70 10.11 -4.56 11.75
C GLU A 70 10.23 -4.18 13.22
N GLY A 71 11.08 -3.20 13.55
CA GLY A 71 11.24 -2.72 14.92
C GLY A 71 9.94 -2.15 15.46
N LEU A 72 9.26 -1.31 14.68
CA LEU A 72 7.96 -0.77 15.04
C LEU A 72 6.90 -1.88 15.16
N ALA A 73 6.88 -2.84 14.24
CA ALA A 73 5.96 -3.96 14.29
C ALA A 73 6.11 -4.77 15.59
N ARG A 74 7.34 -5.11 15.98
CA ARG A 74 7.62 -5.82 17.24
C ARG A 74 7.16 -5.03 18.46
N VAL A 75 7.38 -3.72 18.48
CA VAL A 75 6.94 -2.87 19.60
C VAL A 75 5.41 -2.90 19.71
N LEU A 76 4.68 -2.81 18.59
CA LEU A 76 3.22 -2.86 18.58
C LEU A 76 2.69 -4.22 19.05
N GLU A 77 3.24 -5.31 18.53
CA GLU A 77 2.83 -6.68 18.90
C GLU A 77 3.12 -6.99 20.37
N SER A 78 4.22 -6.46 20.93
CA SER A 78 4.52 -6.60 22.37
C SER A 78 3.52 -5.89 23.28
N LYS A 79 2.94 -4.78 22.81
CA LYS A 79 1.96 -3.99 23.55
C LYS A 79 0.52 -4.44 23.30
N LEU A 80 0.29 -5.15 22.20
CA LEU A 80 -1.01 -5.64 21.76
C LEU A 80 -0.92 -7.15 21.48
N PRO A 81 -0.91 -8.01 22.51
CA PRO A 81 -0.83 -9.45 22.32
C PRO A 81 -1.93 -9.97 21.40
N GLY A 82 -1.53 -10.72 20.36
CA GLY A 82 -2.43 -11.26 19.34
C GLY A 82 -2.72 -10.32 18.17
N ALA A 83 -2.25 -9.07 18.19
CA ALA A 83 -2.24 -8.23 17.00
C ALA A 83 -1.20 -8.73 16.00
N ARG A 84 -1.48 -8.55 14.70
CA ARG A 84 -0.53 -8.71 13.61
C ARG A 84 -0.47 -7.39 12.85
N VAL A 85 0.72 -6.87 12.62
CA VAL A 85 0.89 -5.62 11.87
C VAL A 85 0.77 -5.92 10.38
N GLU A 86 -0.34 -5.51 9.77
CA GLU A 86 -0.60 -5.66 8.33
C GLU A 86 0.00 -4.49 7.52
N ASN A 87 -0.09 -3.27 8.05
CA ASN A 87 0.33 -2.04 7.39
C ASN A 87 0.82 -1.00 8.39
N ILE A 88 1.85 -0.24 8.01
CA ILE A 88 2.37 0.89 8.78
C ILE A 88 2.24 2.14 7.92
N VAL A 89 1.38 3.07 8.34
CA VAL A 89 1.16 4.35 7.66
C VAL A 89 1.45 5.49 8.62
N VAL A 90 2.36 6.38 8.24
CA VAL A 90 2.77 7.57 9.00
C VAL A 90 2.32 8.81 8.25
N TYR A 91 1.66 9.73 8.94
CA TYR A 91 1.28 11.03 8.39
C TYR A 91 2.32 12.08 8.78
N ALA A 92 2.90 12.76 7.79
CA ALA A 92 3.93 13.77 7.99
C ALA A 92 3.60 15.07 7.25
N ARG A 93 4.10 16.20 7.76
CA ARG A 93 4.20 17.46 7.00
C ARG A 93 5.50 17.47 6.22
N CYS A 94 5.46 17.85 4.95
CA CYS A 94 6.64 17.84 4.09
C CYS A 94 6.95 19.26 3.62
N SER A 95 8.20 19.65 3.77
CA SER A 95 8.76 20.91 3.24
C SER A 95 9.18 20.76 1.79
#